data_AF-A0A091SQK6-F1
#
_entry.id   AF-A0A091SQK6-F1
#
_cell.length_a   1.000
_cell.length_b   1.000
_cell.length_c   1.000
_cell.angle_alpha   90.00
_cell.angle_beta   90.00
_cell.angle_gamma   90.00
#
_symmetry.space_group_name_H-M   'P 1'
#
loop_
_entity.id
_entity.type
_entity.pdbx_description
1 polymer ?
#
loop_
_entity_poly.entity_id
_entity_poly.type
_entity_poly.pdbx_seq_one_letter_code
_entity_poly.pdbx_strand_id
1 'polypeptide(L)'
;QPCGRSLNSILGKSNLKFAGMPITLTISTSSLNLMASDCKQIIANHHMQSISFASGGDPDTAEYVAYVAKDPVNQRACHILECPEGLAQDVISTIGQAFELRFKQYLKNPPKLVTPHDR
;
A
#
# COMPACT_ATOMS: atom_id res chain seq x y z
N GLN A 1 5.46 -26.12 -9.67
CA GLN A 1 6.11 -25.05 -10.46
C GLN A 1 5.29 -23.78 -10.30
N PRO A 2 5.89 -22.63 -9.92
CA PRO A 2 5.19 -21.37 -10.07
C PRO A 2 4.91 -21.17 -11.57
N CYS A 3 3.66 -20.92 -11.95
CA CYS A 3 3.28 -20.64 -13.33
C CYS A 3 4.02 -19.39 -13.80
N GLY A 4 5.14 -19.59 -14.51
CA GLY A 4 6.04 -18.55 -15.00
C GLY A 4 5.46 -17.75 -16.16
N ARG A 5 4.38 -17.02 -15.93
CA ARG A 5 4.15 -15.82 -16.74
C ARG A 5 5.32 -14.88 -16.46
N SER A 6 6.02 -14.46 -17.50
CA SER A 6 7.14 -13.52 -17.34
C SER A 6 6.68 -12.33 -16.51
N LEU A 7 7.35 -12.08 -15.39
CA LEU A 7 7.02 -10.97 -14.49
C LEU A 7 7.07 -9.63 -15.22
N ASN A 8 7.79 -9.54 -16.34
CA ASN A 8 7.83 -8.37 -17.22
C ASN A 8 6.46 -8.01 -17.85
N SER A 9 5.51 -8.95 -17.87
CA SER A 9 4.13 -8.69 -18.30
C SER A 9 3.25 -8.07 -17.21
N ILE A 10 3.71 -8.08 -15.95
CA ILE A 10 2.96 -7.66 -14.76
C ILE A 10 3.64 -6.47 -14.07
N LEU A 11 4.99 -6.48 -14.01
CA LEU A 11 5.83 -5.45 -13.41
C LEU A 11 6.26 -4.46 -14.48
N GLY A 12 5.93 -3.18 -14.23
CA GLY A 12 6.31 -2.06 -15.08
C GLY A 12 7.62 -1.41 -14.65
N LYS A 13 7.76 -0.12 -14.96
CA LYS A 13 8.93 0.70 -14.59
C LYS A 13 8.94 1.00 -13.09
N SER A 14 10.14 1.03 -12.50
CA SER A 14 10.34 1.44 -11.11
C SER A 14 10.39 2.96 -10.97
N ASN A 15 9.71 3.49 -9.95
CA ASN A 15 9.84 4.88 -9.53
C ASN A 15 10.71 4.94 -8.27
N LEU A 16 11.91 5.50 -8.39
CA LEU A 16 12.92 5.53 -7.32
C LEU A 16 13.07 6.90 -6.65
N LYS A 17 12.15 7.86 -6.92
CA LYS A 17 12.28 9.26 -6.46
C LYS A 17 12.43 9.40 -4.94
N PHE A 18 11.81 8.51 -4.17
CA PHE A 18 11.80 8.54 -2.70
C PHE A 18 12.36 7.23 -2.09
N ALA A 19 13.12 6.46 -2.86
CA ALA A 19 13.67 5.18 -2.40
C ALA A 19 14.72 5.40 -1.30
N GLY A 20 14.73 4.54 -0.28
CA GLY A 20 15.67 4.59 0.85
C GLY A 20 15.46 5.77 1.81
N MET A 21 14.40 6.55 1.64
CA MET A 21 14.09 7.66 2.55
C MET A 21 13.42 7.14 3.83
N PRO A 22 13.84 7.60 5.02
CA PRO A 22 13.15 7.27 6.26
C PRO A 22 11.77 7.94 6.29
N ILE A 23 10.75 7.15 6.59
CA ILE A 23 9.36 7.61 6.64
C ILE A 23 8.69 7.23 7.95
N THR A 24 7.71 8.03 8.33
CA THR A 24 6.66 7.64 9.28
C THR A 24 5.47 7.11 8.49
N LEU A 25 5.15 5.83 8.68
CA LEU A 25 3.94 5.21 8.14
C LEU A 25 2.81 5.32 9.17
N THR A 26 1.70 5.94 8.77
CA THR A 26 0.47 5.94 9.56
C THR A 26 -0.61 5.10 8.87
N ILE A 27 -1.10 4.09 9.58
CA ILE A 27 -2.11 3.14 9.09
C ILE A 27 -3.46 3.48 9.73
N SER A 28 -4.47 3.71 8.91
CA SER A 28 -5.85 3.95 9.37
C SER A 28 -6.85 3.22 8.49
N THR A 29 -8.09 3.11 8.94
CA THR A 29 -9.19 2.58 8.10
C THR A 29 -9.50 3.45 6.88
N SER A 30 -8.99 4.69 6.84
CA SER A 30 -9.19 5.62 5.73
C SER A 30 -8.07 5.55 4.69
N SER A 31 -6.82 5.49 5.12
CA SER A 31 -5.64 5.49 4.24
C SER A 31 -4.37 4.98 4.91
N LEU A 32 -3.37 4.69 4.07
CA LEU A 32 -1.96 4.62 4.44
C LEU A 32 -1.29 5.96 4.11
N ASN A 33 -0.75 6.62 5.13
CA ASN A 33 -0.05 7.89 4.98
C ASN A 33 1.45 7.68 5.15
N LEU A 34 2.23 8.10 4.15
CA LEU A 34 3.68 8.02 4.11
C LEU A 34 4.22 9.44 4.23
N MET A 35 4.87 9.74 5.35
CA MET A 35 5.43 11.06 5.64
C MET A 35 6.93 10.98 5.80
N ALA A 36 7.69 11.86 5.13
CA ALA A 36 9.14 11.96 5.30
C ALA A 36 9.48 12.39 6.74
N SER A 37 10.35 11.64 7.41
CA SER A 37 10.65 11.86 8.83
C SER A 37 11.43 13.15 9.11
N ASP A 38 12.17 13.64 8.13
CA ASP A 38 13.03 14.84 8.22
C ASP A 38 12.25 16.16 8.08
N CYS A 39 11.33 16.21 7.12
CA CYS A 39 10.65 17.44 6.71
C CYS A 39 9.15 17.44 7.03
N LYS A 40 8.60 16.36 7.60
CA LYS A 40 7.17 16.14 7.81
C LYS A 40 6.33 16.32 6.53
N GLN A 41 6.95 16.16 5.37
CA GLN A 41 6.29 16.25 4.08
C GLN A 41 5.56 14.95 3.78
N ILE A 42 4.28 15.03 3.39
CA ILE A 42 3.54 13.86 2.91
C ILE A 42 4.08 13.47 1.53
N ILE A 43 4.65 12.27 1.44
CA ILE A 43 5.15 11.67 0.20
C ILE A 43 3.98 11.04 -0.56
N ALA A 44 3.13 10.31 0.15
CA ALA A 44 1.96 9.66 -0.42
C ALA A 44 0.85 9.50 0.62
N ASN A 45 -0.39 9.53 0.16
CA ASN A 45 -1.56 9.21 0.96
C ASN A 45 -2.48 8.29 0.15
N HIS A 46 -2.36 6.98 0.37
CA HIS A 46 -3.10 5.97 -0.38
C HIS A 46 -4.39 5.61 0.34
N HIS A 47 -5.53 5.98 -0.24
CA HIS A 47 -6.83 5.63 0.32
C HIS A 47 -6.98 4.11 0.44
N MET A 48 -7.55 3.62 1.53
CA MET A 48 -7.69 2.18 1.79
C MET A 48 -8.50 1.47 0.69
N GLN A 49 -9.44 2.19 0.05
CA GLN A 49 -10.22 1.70 -1.10
C GLN A 49 -9.39 1.49 -2.38
N SER A 50 -8.26 2.18 -2.49
CA SER A 50 -7.34 2.07 -3.62
C SER A 50 -6.32 0.94 -3.46
N ILE A 51 -6.20 0.41 -2.24
CA ILE A 51 -5.30 -0.68 -1.90
C ILE A 51 -5.97 -2.00 -2.26
N SER A 52 -5.23 -2.86 -2.97
CA SER A 52 -5.76 -4.11 -3.52
C SER A 52 -5.02 -5.35 -3.06
N PHE A 53 -3.84 -5.19 -2.46
CA PHE A 53 -3.00 -6.29 -2.01
C PHE A 53 -1.97 -5.75 -1.00
N ALA A 54 -1.58 -6.59 -0.03
CA ALA A 54 -0.45 -6.36 0.86
C ALA A 54 0.18 -7.70 1.23
N SER A 55 1.50 -7.76 1.34
CA SER A 55 2.25 -8.97 1.69
C SER A 55 3.57 -8.61 2.38
N GLY A 56 4.06 -9.53 3.20
CA GLY A 56 5.46 -9.54 3.62
C GLY A 56 6.35 -10.22 2.60
N GLY A 57 7.67 -10.10 2.80
CA GLY A 57 8.66 -10.89 2.10
C GLY A 57 8.70 -12.36 2.54
N ASP A 58 9.54 -13.12 1.86
CA ASP A 58 9.95 -14.47 2.25
C ASP A 58 11.00 -14.42 3.37
N PRO A 59 11.51 -15.56 3.89
CA PRO A 59 12.52 -15.53 4.97
C PRO A 59 13.80 -14.75 4.64
N ASP A 60 14.15 -14.62 3.35
CA ASP A 60 15.33 -13.87 2.91
C ASP A 60 15.06 -12.35 2.82
N THR A 61 13.79 -11.95 2.85
CA THR A 61 13.32 -10.56 2.72
C THR A 61 12.28 -10.21 3.80
N ALA A 62 12.41 -10.81 4.99
CA ALA A 62 11.39 -10.79 6.03
C ALA A 62 11.09 -9.37 6.57
N GLU A 63 12.04 -8.45 6.43
CA GLU A 63 11.92 -7.03 6.78
C GLU A 63 11.14 -6.19 5.75
N TYR A 64 10.84 -6.74 4.58
CA TYR A 64 10.13 -6.03 3.52
C TYR A 64 8.62 -6.23 3.57
N VAL A 65 7.91 -5.14 3.35
CA VAL A 65 6.46 -5.11 3.14
C VAL A 65 6.17 -4.55 1.77
N ALA A 66 5.34 -5.25 1.00
CA ALA A 66 4.84 -4.80 -0.28
C ALA A 66 3.34 -4.54 -0.20
N TYR A 67 2.85 -3.43 -0.76
CA TYR A 67 1.42 -3.21 -0.95
C TYR A 67 1.13 -2.60 -2.32
N VAL A 68 -0.03 -2.94 -2.88
CA VAL A 68 -0.45 -2.47 -4.20
C VAL A 68 -1.56 -1.44 -4.04
N ALA A 69 -1.27 -0.20 -4.42
CA ALA A 69 -2.22 0.92 -4.36
C ALA A 69 -2.48 1.53 -5.74
N LYS A 70 -3.59 2.28 -5.83
CA LYS A 70 -3.89 3.13 -6.97
C LYS A 70 -3.81 4.60 -6.58
N ASP A 71 -2.98 5.37 -7.27
CA ASP A 71 -2.91 6.83 -7.08
C ASP A 71 -2.79 7.59 -8.41
N PRO A 72 -3.12 8.90 -8.45
CA PRO A 72 -3.09 9.68 -9.70
C PRO A 72 -1.70 9.75 -10.35
N VAL A 73 -0.62 9.61 -9.58
CA VAL A 73 0.77 9.74 -10.03
C VAL A 73 1.28 8.42 -10.59
N ASN A 74 1.16 7.33 -9.82
CA ASN A 74 1.74 6.02 -10.16
C ASN A 74 0.72 5.04 -10.77
N GLN A 75 -0.52 5.46 -10.99
CA GLN A 75 -1.61 4.57 -11.40
C GLN A 75 -1.68 3.37 -10.46
N ARG A 76 -1.64 2.13 -10.95
CA ARG A 76 -1.54 0.93 -10.09
C ARG A 76 -0.08 0.54 -9.92
N ALA A 77 0.47 0.75 -8.73
CA ALA A 77 1.86 0.45 -8.42
C ALA A 77 2.01 -0.43 -7.19
N CYS A 78 3.11 -1.19 -7.16
CA CYS A 78 3.57 -1.91 -5.97
C CYS A 78 4.54 -1.01 -5.21
N HIS A 79 4.21 -0.70 -3.96
CA HIS A 79 5.03 0.08 -3.06
C HIS A 79 5.75 -0.87 -2.11
N ILE A 80 7.06 -0.69 -1.99
CA ILE A 80 7.92 -1.51 -1.15
C ILE A 80 8.38 -0.65 0.04
N LEU A 81 8.24 -1.20 1.24
CA LEU A 81 8.67 -0.60 2.50
C LEU A 81 9.68 -1.53 3.14
N GLU A 82 10.82 -0.97 3.53
CA GLU A 82 11.79 -1.64 4.41
C GLU A 82 11.44 -1.27 5.85
N CYS A 83 11.19 -2.28 6.68
CA CYS A 83 10.82 -2.10 8.07
C CYS A 83 12.01 -2.43 8.98
N PRO A 84 12.14 -1.78 10.15
CA PRO A 84 13.03 -2.25 11.20
C PRO A 84 12.73 -3.71 11.59
N GLU A 85 13.74 -4.40 12.09
CA GLU A 85 13.65 -5.81 12.49
C GLU A 85 12.42 -6.07 13.38
N GLY A 86 11.64 -7.09 13.03
CA GLY A 86 10.42 -7.49 13.73
C GLY A 86 9.17 -6.66 13.40
N LEU A 87 9.29 -5.49 12.78
CA LEU A 87 8.13 -4.59 12.57
C LEU A 87 7.30 -4.95 11.32
N ALA A 88 7.87 -5.66 10.35
CA ALA A 88 7.19 -5.98 9.09
C ALA A 88 5.87 -6.74 9.30
N GLN A 89 5.85 -7.74 10.20
CA GLN A 89 4.66 -8.52 10.50
C GLN A 89 3.56 -7.67 11.14
N ASP A 90 3.92 -6.78 12.06
CA ASP A 90 2.97 -5.86 12.70
C ASP A 90 2.38 -4.89 11.68
N VAL A 91 3.19 -4.37 10.76
CA VAL A 91 2.73 -3.50 9.67
C VAL A 91 1.73 -4.24 8.79
N ILE A 92 2.05 -5.45 8.32
CA ILE A 92 1.16 -6.26 7.46
C ILE A 92 -0.15 -6.57 8.18
N SER A 93 -0.07 -7.01 9.44
CA SER A 93 -1.25 -7.32 10.26
C SER A 93 -2.14 -6.10 10.44
N THR A 94 -1.55 -4.94 10.72
CA THR A 94 -2.28 -3.68 10.91
C THR A 94 -2.94 -3.21 9.61
N ILE A 95 -2.28 -3.35 8.45
CA ILE A 95 -2.89 -3.09 7.13
C ILE A 95 -4.09 -4.02 6.92
N GLY A 96 -3.93 -5.32 7.21
CA GLY A 96 -5.01 -6.31 7.08
C GLY A 96 -6.22 -5.98 7.95
N GLN A 97 -6.00 -5.62 9.22
CA GLN A 97 -7.05 -5.19 10.14
C GLN A 97 -7.76 -3.92 9.65
N ALA A 98 -7.00 -2.92 9.19
CA ALA A 98 -7.57 -1.68 8.68
C ALA A 98 -8.41 -1.92 7.42
N PHE A 99 -7.97 -2.82 6.54
CA PHE A 99 -8.72 -3.27 5.37
C PHE A 99 -10.02 -3.96 5.75
N GLU A 100 -9.98 -4.91 6.71
CA GLU A 100 -11.15 -5.62 7.19
C GLU A 100 -12.18 -4.67 7.82
N LEU A 101 -11.72 -3.75 8.68
CA LEU A 101 -12.58 -2.74 9.31
C LEU A 101 -13.22 -1.82 8.27
N ARG A 102 -12.44 -1.39 7.26
CA ARG A 102 -12.96 -0.56 6.16
C ARG A 102 -13.99 -1.31 5.33
N PHE A 103 -13.76 -2.59 5.06
CA PHE A 103 -14.71 -3.45 4.35
C PHE A 103 -16.03 -3.62 5.14
N LYS A 104 -15.95 -3.88 6.45
CA LYS A 104 -17.12 -3.93 7.34
C LYS A 104 -17.91 -2.63 7.34
N GLN A 105 -17.23 -1.47 7.32
CA GLN A 105 -17.89 -0.16 7.22
C GLN A 105 -18.60 0.04 5.87
N TYR A 106 -17.96 -0.37 4.77
CA TYR A 106 -18.56 -0.31 3.43
C TYR A 106 -19.85 -1.12 3.36
N LEU A 107 -19.89 -2.32 3.95
CA LEU A 107 -21.11 -3.14 3.99
C LEU A 107 -22.23 -2.52 4.83
N LYS A 108 -21.89 -1.82 5.92
CA LYS A 108 -22.88 -1.16 6.79
C LYS A 108 -23.46 0.12 6.17
N ASN A 109 -22.61 0.91 5.51
CA ASN A 109 -22.97 2.18 4.88
C ASN A 109 -22.33 2.24 3.49
N PRO A 110 -22.94 1.59 2.48
CA PRO A 110 -22.39 1.63 1.14
C PRO A 110 -22.37 3.10 0.67
N PRO A 111 -21.21 3.63 0.27
CA PRO A 111 -21.15 4.96 -0.32
C PRO A 111 -22.07 4.99 -1.54
N LYS A 112 -22.81 6.10 -1.70
CA LYS A 112 -23.66 6.29 -2.89
C LYS A 112 -22.78 6.08 -4.12
N LEU A 113 -23.18 5.16 -5.00
CA LEU A 113 -22.50 4.91 -6.26
C LEU A 113 -22.29 6.24 -6.96
N VAL A 114 -21.03 6.65 -7.14
CA VAL A 114 -20.70 7.82 -7.96
C VAL A 114 -21.08 7.42 -9.38
N THR A 115 -22.15 8.01 -9.90
CA THR A 115 -22.55 7.80 -11.29
C THR A 115 -21.41 8.27 -12.19
N PRO A 116 -21.12 7.60 -13.33
CA PRO A 116 -19.95 7.89 -14.17
C PRO A 116 -19.90 9.28 -14.82
N HIS A 117 -20.77 10.23 -14.44
CA HIS A 117 -20.98 11.50 -15.13
C HIS A 117 -20.26 12.72 -14.57
N ASP A 118 -19.51 12.61 -13.47
CA ASP A 118 -18.73 13.71 -12.89
C ASP A 118 -17.21 13.48 -12.97
N ARG A 119 -16.70 13.14 -14.15
CA ARG A 119 -15.25 13.15 -14.45
C ARG A 119 -14.95 14.10 -15.59
#